data_AF-A0A376DYP7-F1
#
_entry.id   AF-A0A376DYP7-F1
#
_cell.length_a   1.000
_cell.length_b   1.000
_cell.length_c   1.000
_cell.angle_alpha   90.00
_cell.angle_beta   90.00
_cell.angle_gamma   90.00
#
_symmetry.space_group_name_H-M   'P 1'
#
loop_
_entity.id
_entity.type
_entity.pdbx_description
1 polymer ?
#
loop_
_entity_poly.entity_id
_entity_poly.type
_entity_poly.pdbx_seq_one_letter_code
_entity_poly.pdbx_strand_id
1 'polypeptide(L)'
;MNLGALLVGTMIFCFPFLYGDSYHSLSEILTHPQSYSFVFLILLIFLKPLASSLTLGAGGDGGVFAPSIVAGAFLGFTFALFCNTFFGTSLIYLNFVLVGAAATLSASIDAPFTALFLVCNLVPNGYALFFPILIGCIISKNLAKRILPYNVYTYHLKSQVKAS
;
A
#
# COMPACT_ATOMS: atom_id res chain seq x y z
N MET A 1 -17.83 -21.98 -6.74
CA MET A 1 -17.64 -20.51 -6.86
C MET A 1 -17.73 -19.94 -5.45
N ASN A 2 -16.61 -19.51 -4.88
CA ASN A 2 -16.58 -19.07 -3.48
C ASN A 2 -17.24 -17.69 -3.35
N LEU A 3 -17.97 -17.46 -2.25
CA LEU A 3 -18.66 -16.20 -1.96
C LEU A 3 -17.73 -14.98 -2.09
N GLY A 4 -16.46 -15.15 -1.71
CA GLY A 4 -15.42 -14.13 -1.85
C GLY A 4 -15.09 -13.75 -3.29
N ALA A 5 -15.10 -14.69 -4.23
CA ALA A 5 -14.88 -14.38 -5.66
C ALA A 5 -16.06 -13.58 -6.25
N LEU A 6 -17.28 -13.85 -5.79
CA LEU A 6 -18.49 -13.13 -6.20
C LEU A 6 -18.48 -11.69 -5.66
N LEU A 7 -18.06 -11.52 -4.40
CA LEU A 7 -17.85 -10.21 -3.77
C LEU A 7 -16.74 -9.39 -4.42
N VAL A 8 -15.58 -10.00 -4.71
CA VAL A 8 -14.48 -9.31 -5.39
C VAL A 8 -14.88 -8.93 -6.82
N GLY A 9 -15.60 -9.79 -7.53
CA GLY A 9 -16.13 -9.50 -8.87
C GLY A 9 -17.09 -8.31 -8.89
N THR A 10 -18.06 -8.26 -7.98
CA THR A 10 -18.98 -7.10 -7.88
C THR A 10 -18.26 -5.83 -7.46
N MET A 11 -17.26 -5.92 -6.59
CA MET A 11 -16.44 -4.79 -6.15
C MET A 11 -15.61 -4.20 -7.30
N ILE A 12 -14.98 -5.05 -8.13
CA ILE A 12 -14.25 -4.63 -9.34
C ILE A 12 -15.20 -4.00 -10.37
N PHE A 13 -16.41 -4.55 -10.52
CA PHE A 13 -17.41 -4.00 -11.43
C PHE A 13 -17.86 -2.59 -11.03
N CYS A 14 -18.12 -2.37 -9.72
CA CYS A 14 -18.49 -1.04 -9.21
C CYS A 14 -17.33 -0.05 -9.20
N PHE A 15 -16.10 -0.53 -8.99
CA PHE A 15 -14.90 0.28 -8.88
C PHE A 15 -13.79 -0.27 -9.79
N PRO A 16 -13.78 0.08 -11.10
CA PRO A 16 -12.80 -0.44 -12.05
C PRO A 16 -11.36 -0.06 -11.69
N PHE A 17 -11.17 0.95 -10.85
CA PHE A 17 -9.87 1.37 -10.32
C PHE A 17 -9.19 0.35 -9.37
N LEU A 18 -9.93 -0.68 -8.95
CA LEU A 18 -9.40 -1.84 -8.25
C LEU A 18 -8.78 -2.88 -9.19
N TYR A 19 -9.04 -2.79 -10.49
CA TYR A 19 -8.56 -3.73 -11.49
C TYR A 19 -7.10 -3.45 -11.89
N GLY A 20 -6.28 -4.50 -11.92
CA GLY A 20 -4.89 -4.45 -12.37
C GLY A 20 -3.90 -3.87 -11.34
N ASP A 21 -2.64 -3.73 -11.77
CA ASP A 21 -1.51 -3.40 -10.90
C ASP A 21 -1.52 -1.97 -10.36
N SER A 22 -2.44 -1.13 -10.87
CA SER A 22 -2.74 0.19 -10.32
C SER A 22 -1.58 1.20 -10.33
N TYR A 23 -0.45 0.86 -10.94
CA TYR A 23 0.65 1.78 -11.20
C TYR A 23 0.27 2.87 -12.22
N HIS A 24 -0.47 2.52 -13.28
CA HIS A 24 -0.97 3.49 -14.26
C HIS A 24 -1.87 4.54 -13.61
N SER A 25 -2.81 4.08 -12.78
CA SER A 25 -3.67 4.88 -11.94
C SER A 25 -2.91 5.86 -11.04
N LEU A 26 -1.78 5.42 -10.46
CA LEU A 26 -0.93 6.28 -9.63
C LEU A 26 -0.22 7.35 -10.46
N SER A 27 0.31 7.00 -11.63
CA SER A 27 0.95 7.96 -12.55
C SER A 27 -0.05 9.00 -13.08
N GLU A 28 -1.27 8.58 -13.38
CA GLU A 28 -2.35 9.48 -13.81
C GLU A 28 -2.74 10.48 -12.71
N ILE A 29 -2.89 10.01 -11.47
CA ILE A 29 -3.15 10.87 -10.31
C ILE A 29 -2.00 11.85 -10.04
N LEU A 30 -0.75 11.43 -10.23
CA LEU A 30 0.42 12.30 -10.05
C LEU A 30 0.49 13.41 -11.10
N THR A 31 -0.01 13.17 -12.31
CA THR A 31 -0.06 14.19 -13.38
C THR A 31 -1.23 15.15 -13.21
N HIS A 32 -2.37 14.67 -12.68
CA HIS A 32 -3.59 15.48 -12.48
C HIS A 32 -4.08 15.44 -11.02
N PRO A 33 -3.31 15.98 -10.06
CA PRO A 33 -3.55 15.77 -8.63
C PRO A 33 -4.87 16.37 -8.11
N GLN A 34 -5.40 17.39 -8.78
CA GLN A 34 -6.63 18.10 -8.39
C GLN A 34 -7.90 17.47 -8.98
N SER A 35 -7.78 16.48 -9.87
CA SER A 35 -8.94 15.91 -10.57
C SER A 35 -9.73 14.89 -9.74
N TYR A 36 -9.17 14.45 -8.60
CA TYR A 36 -9.76 13.40 -7.78
C TYR A 36 -10.14 13.93 -6.38
N SER A 37 -11.31 13.52 -5.91
CA SER A 37 -11.78 13.87 -4.56
C SER A 37 -10.96 13.17 -3.48
N PHE A 38 -10.65 13.87 -2.39
CA PHE A 38 -9.99 13.30 -1.20
C PHE A 38 -10.71 12.05 -0.68
N VAL A 39 -12.05 12.06 -0.70
CA VAL A 39 -12.87 10.92 -0.25
C VAL A 39 -12.61 9.69 -1.10
N PHE A 40 -12.48 9.87 -2.42
CA PHE A 40 -12.21 8.78 -3.35
C PHE A 40 -10.81 8.18 -3.11
N LEU A 41 -9.80 9.02 -2.88
CA LEU A 41 -8.44 8.55 -2.58
C LEU A 41 -8.39 7.75 -1.27
N ILE A 42 -9.04 8.26 -0.20
CA ILE A 42 -9.12 7.56 1.09
C ILE A 42 -9.82 6.21 0.93
N LEU A 43 -10.92 6.17 0.17
CA LEU A 43 -11.65 4.96 -0.09
C LEU A 43 -10.76 3.91 -0.78
N LEU A 44 -9.99 4.29 -1.81
CA LEU A 44 -9.07 3.38 -2.50
C LEU A 44 -7.97 2.79 -1.62
N ILE A 45 -7.47 3.56 -0.64
CA ILE A 45 -6.44 3.11 0.31
C ILE A 45 -6.92 1.89 1.10
N PHE A 46 -8.19 1.87 1.51
CA PHE A 46 -8.78 0.74 2.26
C PHE A 46 -9.34 -0.35 1.36
N LEU A 47 -9.92 0.04 0.22
CA LEU A 47 -10.62 -0.87 -0.67
C LEU A 47 -9.66 -1.88 -1.32
N LYS A 48 -8.42 -1.48 -1.62
CA LYS A 48 -7.39 -2.34 -2.23
C LYS A 48 -6.90 -3.47 -1.34
N PRO A 49 -6.38 -3.21 -0.12
CA PRO A 49 -6.01 -4.27 0.81
C PRO A 49 -7.20 -5.19 1.11
N LEU A 50 -8.41 -4.63 1.25
CA LEU A 50 -9.62 -5.42 1.48
C LEU A 50 -9.92 -6.38 0.31
N ALA A 51 -9.89 -5.89 -0.93
CA ALA A 51 -10.08 -6.72 -2.11
C ALA A 51 -9.01 -7.83 -2.18
N SER A 52 -7.74 -7.51 -1.90
CA SER A 52 -6.68 -8.52 -1.86
C SER A 52 -6.91 -9.56 -0.76
N SER A 53 -7.31 -9.16 0.45
CA SER A 53 -7.61 -10.08 1.54
C SER A 53 -8.80 -10.99 1.22
N LEU A 54 -9.83 -10.48 0.54
CA LEU A 54 -10.97 -11.28 0.08
C LEU A 54 -10.56 -12.29 -1.00
N THR A 55 -9.70 -11.91 -1.95
CA THR A 55 -9.17 -12.82 -2.97
C THR A 55 -8.36 -13.96 -2.33
N LEU A 56 -7.45 -13.63 -1.41
CA LEU A 56 -6.66 -14.62 -0.68
C LEU A 56 -7.55 -15.53 0.18
N GLY A 57 -8.52 -14.96 0.90
CA GLY A 57 -9.47 -15.72 1.71
C GLY A 57 -10.40 -16.62 0.88
N ALA A 58 -10.65 -16.27 -0.39
CA ALA A 58 -11.42 -17.08 -1.32
C ALA A 58 -10.63 -18.24 -1.95
N GLY A 59 -9.35 -18.41 -1.61
CA GLY A 59 -8.46 -19.40 -2.20
C GLY A 59 -7.85 -18.99 -3.54
N GLY A 60 -7.87 -17.68 -3.86
CA GLY A 60 -7.12 -17.14 -4.99
C GLY A 60 -5.61 -17.12 -4.70
N ASP A 61 -4.82 -17.35 -5.74
CA ASP A 61 -3.37 -17.22 -5.66
C ASP A 61 -2.96 -15.75 -5.84
N GLY A 62 -2.14 -15.24 -4.92
CA GLY A 62 -1.77 -13.84 -4.87
C GLY A 62 -0.95 -13.52 -3.62
N GLY A 63 -0.51 -12.27 -3.50
CA GLY A 63 0.28 -11.81 -2.37
C GLY A 63 -0.17 -10.46 -1.84
N VAL A 64 0.23 -10.15 -0.62
CA VAL A 64 0.00 -8.83 0.00
C VAL A 64 1.00 -7.76 -0.48
N PHE A 65 1.95 -8.14 -1.33
CA PHE A 65 3.06 -7.30 -1.74
C PHE A 65 2.62 -6.08 -2.57
N ALA A 66 2.00 -6.32 -3.74
CA ALA A 66 1.50 -5.27 -4.63
C ALA A 66 0.43 -4.37 -3.99
N PRO A 67 -0.62 -4.89 -3.31
CA PRO A 67 -1.64 -4.04 -2.70
C PRO A 67 -1.08 -3.14 -1.61
N SER A 68 -0.06 -3.59 -0.86
CA SER A 68 0.59 -2.77 0.17
C SER A 68 1.38 -1.60 -0.42
N ILE A 69 2.15 -1.81 -1.51
CA ILE A 69 2.87 -0.73 -2.21
C ILE A 69 1.86 0.32 -2.70
N VAL A 70 0.81 -0.13 -3.40
CA VAL A 70 -0.15 0.77 -4.02
C VAL A 70 -0.97 1.53 -2.97
N ALA A 71 -1.45 0.86 -1.93
CA ALA A 71 -2.18 1.53 -0.85
C ALA A 71 -1.30 2.56 -0.13
N GLY A 72 -0.02 2.24 0.12
CA GLY A 72 0.94 3.17 0.71
C GLY A 72 1.28 4.35 -0.19
N ALA A 73 1.38 4.12 -1.50
CA ALA A 73 1.57 5.17 -2.49
C ALA A 73 0.40 6.17 -2.46
N PHE A 74 -0.84 5.69 -2.47
CA PHE A 74 -2.02 6.56 -2.36
C PHE A 74 -2.09 7.29 -1.02
N LEU A 75 -1.68 6.65 0.08
CA LEU A 75 -1.62 7.29 1.40
C LEU A 75 -0.62 8.45 1.38
N GLY A 76 0.61 8.22 0.90
CA GLY A 76 1.64 9.24 0.78
C GLY A 76 1.23 10.40 -0.14
N PHE A 77 0.63 10.09 -1.29
CA PHE A 77 0.07 11.09 -2.19
C PHE A 77 -0.99 11.95 -1.50
N THR A 78 -1.97 11.30 -0.86
CA THR A 78 -3.10 11.98 -0.19
C THR A 78 -2.60 12.87 0.94
N PHE A 79 -1.59 12.43 1.67
CA PHE A 79 -0.94 13.24 2.72
C PHE A 79 -0.29 14.50 2.14
N ALA A 80 0.51 14.38 1.08
CA ALA A 80 1.14 15.53 0.45
C ALA A 80 0.11 16.48 -0.18
N LEU A 81 -0.94 15.94 -0.82
CA LEU A 81 -2.05 16.73 -1.36
C LEU A 81 -2.78 17.50 -0.26
N PHE A 82 -3.06 16.85 0.86
CA PHE A 82 -3.71 17.47 2.01
C PHE A 82 -2.85 18.60 2.58
N CYS A 83 -1.56 18.36 2.80
CA CYS A 83 -0.64 19.38 3.29
C CYS A 83 -0.53 20.57 2.34
N ASN A 84 -0.39 20.33 1.04
CA ASN A 84 -0.30 21.42 0.06
C ASN A 84 -1.60 22.23 -0.04
N THR A 85 -2.76 21.58 0.11
CA THR A 85 -4.07 22.24 0.00
C THR A 85 -4.44 23.04 1.25
N PHE A 86 -4.24 22.46 2.44
CA PHE A 86 -4.71 23.07 3.70
C PHE A 86 -3.64 23.86 4.44
N PHE A 87 -2.37 23.50 4.30
CA PHE A 87 -1.25 24.18 4.97
C PHE A 87 -0.43 25.05 4.02
N GLY A 88 -0.78 25.09 2.73
CA GLY A 88 -0.07 25.90 1.73
C GLY A 88 1.38 25.48 1.53
N THR A 89 1.72 24.22 1.81
CA THR A 89 3.08 23.70 1.61
C THR A 89 3.35 23.44 0.13
N SER A 90 4.63 23.34 -0.24
CA SER A 90 5.10 22.99 -1.59
C SER A 90 5.77 21.61 -1.62
N LEU A 91 5.12 20.62 -1.00
CA LEU A 91 5.65 19.26 -0.91
C LEU A 91 5.61 18.58 -2.28
N ILE A 92 6.69 17.88 -2.62
CA ILE A 92 6.79 17.08 -3.84
C ILE A 92 6.01 15.78 -3.63
N TYR A 93 4.90 15.59 -4.34
CA TYR A 93 4.03 14.41 -4.22
C TYR A 93 4.79 13.09 -4.33
N LEU A 94 5.69 12.98 -5.31
CA LEU A 94 6.47 11.77 -5.59
C LEU A 94 7.33 11.32 -4.39
N ASN A 95 7.87 12.26 -3.61
CA ASN A 95 8.67 11.93 -2.43
C ASN A 95 7.83 11.21 -1.37
N PHE A 96 6.62 11.71 -1.12
CA PHE A 96 5.71 11.12 -0.13
C PHE A 96 5.10 9.81 -0.62
N VAL A 97 4.84 9.68 -1.91
CA VAL A 97 4.44 8.41 -2.54
C VAL A 97 5.48 7.32 -2.28
N LEU A 98 6.77 7.61 -2.50
CA LEU A 98 7.86 6.66 -2.26
C LEU A 98 7.97 6.27 -0.78
N VAL A 99 7.94 7.25 0.12
CA VAL A 99 8.00 7.00 1.57
C VAL A 99 6.79 6.17 2.02
N GLY A 100 5.58 6.51 1.58
CA GLY A 100 4.35 5.80 1.92
C GLY A 100 4.36 4.35 1.43
N ALA A 101 4.72 4.13 0.16
CA ALA A 101 4.79 2.81 -0.45
C ALA A 101 5.81 1.88 0.25
N ALA A 102 7.00 2.40 0.56
CA ALA A 102 8.03 1.62 1.23
C ALA A 102 7.67 1.31 2.69
N ALA A 103 7.08 2.28 3.40
CA ALA A 103 6.68 2.13 4.79
C ALA A 103 5.59 1.04 4.95
N THR A 104 4.52 1.10 4.15
CA THR A 104 3.43 0.10 4.21
C THR A 104 3.93 -1.29 3.81
N LEU A 105 4.80 -1.38 2.81
CA LEU A 105 5.41 -2.64 2.41
C LEU A 105 6.28 -3.22 3.54
N SER A 106 7.16 -2.40 4.13
CA SER A 106 8.02 -2.76 5.27
C SER A 106 7.20 -3.33 6.43
N ALA A 107 6.10 -2.67 6.79
CA ALA A 107 5.18 -3.16 7.83
C ALA A 107 4.52 -4.49 7.46
N SER A 108 4.16 -4.69 6.18
CA SER A 108 3.46 -5.89 5.72
C SER A 108 4.35 -7.13 5.71
N ILE A 109 5.61 -6.99 5.27
CA ILE A 109 6.54 -8.11 5.08
C ILE A 109 7.60 -8.24 6.19
N ASP A 110 7.63 -7.29 7.13
CA ASP A 110 8.59 -7.22 8.24
C ASP A 110 10.09 -7.13 7.82
N ALA A 111 10.33 -6.68 6.58
CA ALA A 111 11.67 -6.57 5.98
C ALA A 111 11.94 -5.13 5.49
N PRO A 112 12.48 -4.24 6.35
CA PRO A 112 12.59 -2.81 6.04
C PRO A 112 13.60 -2.50 4.93
N PHE A 113 14.75 -3.20 4.92
CA PHE A 113 15.76 -3.01 3.87
C PHE A 113 15.27 -3.52 2.52
N THR A 114 14.57 -4.67 2.50
CA THR A 114 13.97 -5.22 1.28
C THR A 114 12.94 -4.24 0.68
N ALA A 115 12.06 -3.70 1.52
CA ALA A 115 11.07 -2.72 1.08
C ALA A 115 11.71 -1.43 0.55
N LEU A 116 12.75 -0.93 1.24
CA LEU A 116 13.52 0.24 0.81
C LEU A 116 14.13 0.02 -0.57
N PHE A 117 14.88 -1.05 -0.77
CA PHE A 117 15.54 -1.31 -2.06
C PHE A 117 14.54 -1.52 -3.19
N LEU A 118 13.42 -2.21 -2.93
CA LEU A 118 12.40 -2.43 -3.96
C LEU A 118 11.78 -1.10 -4.40
N VAL A 119 11.32 -0.27 -3.46
CA VAL A 119 10.67 0.99 -3.80
C VAL A 119 11.64 2.02 -4.39
N CYS A 120 12.88 2.08 -3.92
CA CYS A 120 13.90 2.94 -4.52
C CYS A 120 14.25 2.55 -5.97
N ASN A 121 14.12 1.26 -6.33
CA ASN A 121 14.33 0.80 -7.71
C ASN A 121 13.10 0.99 -8.62
N LEU A 122 11.91 1.24 -8.07
CA LEU A 122 10.70 1.46 -8.86
C LEU A 122 10.72 2.80 -9.63
N VAL A 123 11.50 3.79 -9.16
CA VAL A 123 11.50 5.14 -9.72
C VAL A 123 12.93 5.61 -9.99
N PRO A 124 13.21 6.22 -11.16
CA PRO A 124 14.52 6.81 -11.43
C PRO A 124 14.86 7.87 -10.38
N ASN A 125 16.08 7.83 -9.83
CA ASN A 125 16.56 8.68 -8.73
C ASN A 125 15.86 8.47 -7.37
N GLY A 126 15.16 7.36 -7.14
CA GLY A 126 14.51 7.06 -5.84
C GLY A 126 15.49 7.04 -4.64
N TYR A 127 16.78 6.77 -4.89
CA TYR A 127 17.83 6.77 -3.87
C TYR A 127 18.14 8.14 -3.26
N ALA A 128 17.69 9.24 -3.86
CA ALA A 128 17.85 10.57 -3.26
C ALA A 128 17.16 10.65 -1.87
N LEU A 129 16.12 9.85 -1.66
CA LEU A 129 15.36 9.76 -0.41
C LEU A 129 15.72 8.53 0.43
N PHE A 130 16.92 7.97 0.25
CA PHE A 130 17.33 6.73 0.94
C PHE A 130 17.14 6.79 2.47
N PHE A 131 17.69 7.83 3.11
CA PHE A 131 17.58 8.01 4.56
C PHE A 131 16.14 8.23 5.06
N PRO A 132 15.35 9.18 4.50
CA PRO A 132 13.97 9.38 4.97
C PRO A 132 13.09 8.15 4.76
N ILE A 133 13.25 7.43 3.65
CA ILE A 133 12.50 6.18 3.41
C ILE A 133 12.90 5.11 4.43
N LEU A 134 14.20 4.93 4.69
CA LEU A 134 14.67 3.94 5.66
C LEU A 134 14.11 4.20 7.07
N ILE A 135 14.10 5.46 7.51
CA ILE A 135 13.51 5.86 8.79
C ILE A 135 12.01 5.53 8.82
N GLY A 136 11.28 5.88 7.76
CA GLY A 136 9.85 5.54 7.62
C GLY A 136 9.60 4.03 7.69
N CYS A 137 10.40 3.23 7.00
CA CYS A 137 10.31 1.76 7.02
C CYS A 137 10.53 1.18 8.42
N ILE A 138 11.54 1.66 9.16
CA ILE A 138 11.86 1.19 10.51
C ILE A 138 10.75 1.57 11.49
N ILE A 139 10.27 2.81 11.44
CA ILE A 139 9.18 3.29 12.30
C ILE A 139 7.91 2.48 12.02
N SER A 140 7.55 2.33 10.74
CA SER A 140 6.34 1.61 10.34
C SER A 140 6.38 0.14 10.76
N LYS A 141 7.52 -0.55 10.56
CA LYS A 141 7.76 -1.92 11.02
C LYS A 141 7.60 -2.05 12.54
N ASN A 142 8.26 -1.18 13.30
CA ASN A 142 8.22 -1.24 14.76
C ASN A 142 6.82 -0.95 15.30
N LEU A 143 6.12 0.03 14.72
CA LEU A 143 4.74 0.35 15.07
C LEU A 143 3.81 -0.83 14.76
N ALA A 144 3.93 -1.42 13.57
CA ALA A 144 3.16 -2.59 13.17
C ALA A 144 3.36 -3.75 14.16
N LYS A 145 4.61 -4.05 14.55
CA LYS A 145 4.92 -5.08 15.57
C LYS A 145 4.31 -4.81 16.93
N ARG A 146 4.20 -3.54 17.33
CA ARG A 146 3.59 -3.17 18.61
C ARG A 146 2.08 -3.37 18.62
N ILE A 147 1.42 -3.14 17.48
CA ILE A 147 -0.03 -3.29 17.35
C ILE A 147 -0.38 -4.77 17.11
N LEU A 148 0.35 -5.43 16.22
CA LEU A 148 0.15 -6.83 15.83
C LEU A 148 1.50 -7.56 15.89
N PRO A 149 1.70 -8.49 16.83
CA PRO A 149 2.96 -9.24 16.94
C PRO A 149 3.19 -10.26 15.80
N TYR A 150 2.28 -10.35 14.83
CA TYR A 150 2.32 -11.31 13.73
C TYR A 150 2.17 -10.58 12.38
N ASN A 151 2.96 -10.97 11.38
CA ASN A 151 2.78 -10.55 9.99
C ASN A 151 2.08 -11.66 9.17
N VAL A 152 1.78 -11.37 7.90
CA VAL A 152 1.06 -12.28 6.99
C VAL A 152 1.78 -13.62 6.81
N TYR A 153 3.12 -13.63 6.83
CA TYR A 153 3.93 -14.83 6.62
C TYR A 153 4.15 -15.66 7.89
N THR A 154 4.25 -15.01 9.05
CA THR A 154 4.47 -15.67 10.35
C THR A 154 3.16 -16.23 10.93
N TYR A 155 2.00 -15.72 10.49
CA TYR A 155 0.70 -16.20 10.96
C TYR A 155 0.45 -17.68 10.65
N HIS A 156 0.78 -18.13 9.43
CA HIS A 156 0.57 -19.52 9.01
C HIS A 156 1.39 -20.53 9.85
N LEU A 157 2.63 -20.18 10.19
CA LEU A 157 3.49 -21.04 11.03
C LEU A 157 2.91 -21.27 12.43
N LYS A 158 2.32 -20.25 13.05
CA LYS A 158 1.69 -20.41 14.37
C LYS A 158 0.38 -21.18 14.31
N SER A 159 -0.39 -21.06 13.22
CA SER A 159 -1.63 -21.81 13.04
C SER A 159 -1.39 -23.32 12.91
N GLN A 160 -0.29 -23.72 12.27
CA GLN A 160 0.07 -25.14 12.14
C GLN A 160 0.61 -25.74 13.44
N VAL A 161 1.41 -25.00 14.20
CA VAL A 161 1.92 -25.45 15.51
C VAL A 161 0.81 -25.62 16.56
N LYS A 162 -0.32 -24.92 16.40
CA LYS A 162 -1.47 -25.05 17.31
C LYS A 162 -2.46 -26.16 16.88
N ALA A 163 -2.26 -26.75 15.70
CA ALA A 163 -3.07 -27.82 15.14
C ALA A 163 -2.40 -29.21 15.22
N SER A 164 -1.16 -29.28 15.74
CA SER A 164 -0.43 -30.50 16.12
C SER A 164 -0.43 -30.68 17.63
#